data_AF-L8HGM7-F1
#
_entry.id   AF-L8HGM7-F1
#
_cell.length_a   1.000
_cell.length_b   1.000
_cell.length_c   1.000
_cell.angle_alpha   90.00
_cell.angle_beta   90.00
_cell.angle_gamma   90.00
#
_symmetry.space_group_name_H-M   'P 1'
#
loop_
_entity.id
_entity.type
_entity.pdbx_description
1 polymer ?
#
loop_
_entity_poly.entity_id
_entity_poly.type
_entity_poly.pdbx_seq_one_letter_code
_entity_poly.pdbx_strand_id
1 'polypeptide(L)'
;MRQSLVLVAVFLLGCLSLPLSVVGIPEAHRIKNVPYHRQLTEYSCGAASFGMAMGHATGEELDQRAIMDVLRTSEALGTFSGDMVRGGQFSHMSGAQGRQFPEQAPTRGWDCKRWPDQLGLGAFGHRRMTCWLDELKAAIAQDIPAIILMELGDVPFDGHYRVLVGYDDRSRRVTLLDPWDRDGVPREVEYSYEVFCGLWAYVERLANATYPPNFAAIVAPWRIQIEQHKEGNNLATMVASITYTCPEPFCPVTAGEKAVAAFVATNVTARITLPPNLPLSKGSLTLDLGTLQPGSTVQAKWQVTRIPFAKTGPVVVDAWGLISGSLPAVPKLNSSTSHYPAYTYVDAIGGSGTLSLF
;
A
#
# COMPACT_ATOMS: atom_id res chain seq x y z
N MET A 1 -52.57 29.09 -48.10
CA MET A 1 -51.19 29.30 -47.62
C MET A 1 -51.03 28.54 -46.32
N ARG A 2 -50.40 27.35 -46.35
CA ARG A 2 -50.13 26.54 -45.16
C ARG A 2 -48.63 26.62 -44.87
N GLN A 3 -48.28 27.22 -43.73
CA GLN A 3 -46.90 27.27 -43.24
C GLN A 3 -46.47 25.86 -42.82
N SER A 4 -45.32 25.42 -43.31
CA SER A 4 -44.67 24.18 -42.88
C SER A 4 -43.68 24.52 -41.76
N LEU A 5 -43.92 24.01 -40.55
CA LEU A 5 -42.94 24.03 -39.47
C LEU A 5 -41.89 22.95 -39.75
N VAL A 6 -40.62 23.34 -39.84
CA VAL A 6 -39.48 22.42 -39.85
C VAL A 6 -39.06 22.20 -38.40
N LEU A 7 -39.18 20.96 -37.92
CA LEU A 7 -38.70 20.55 -36.60
C LEU A 7 -37.21 20.19 -36.72
N VAL A 8 -36.34 20.98 -36.12
CA VAL A 8 -34.90 20.67 -36.01
C VAL A 8 -34.70 19.75 -34.81
N ALA A 9 -34.36 18.49 -35.06
CA ALA A 9 -33.98 17.54 -34.03
C ALA A 9 -32.50 17.77 -33.65
N VAL A 10 -32.27 18.29 -32.44
CA VAL A 10 -30.94 18.40 -31.84
C VAL A 10 -30.57 17.04 -31.23
N PHE A 11 -29.61 16.34 -31.83
CA PHE A 11 -29.00 15.15 -31.23
C PHE A 11 -27.98 15.56 -30.17
N LEU A 12 -28.41 15.57 -28.90
CA LEU A 12 -27.50 15.57 -27.75
C LEU A 12 -26.95 14.15 -27.57
N LEU A 13 -25.73 13.89 -28.07
CA LEU A 13 -24.94 12.74 -27.63
C LEU A 13 -24.50 12.98 -26.18
N GLY A 14 -25.35 12.59 -25.24
CA GLY A 14 -24.95 12.43 -23.84
C GLY A 14 -24.00 11.24 -23.74
N CYS A 15 -22.76 11.49 -23.32
CA CYS A 15 -21.89 10.45 -22.77
C CYS A 15 -22.61 9.81 -21.58
N LEU A 16 -23.20 8.62 -21.79
CA LEU A 16 -23.59 7.76 -20.68
C LEU A 16 -22.30 7.29 -20.00
N SER A 17 -21.92 7.96 -18.91
CA SER A 17 -21.08 7.35 -17.89
C SER A 17 -21.89 6.20 -17.29
N LEU A 18 -21.60 4.98 -17.73
CA LEU A 18 -22.06 3.79 -17.03
C LEU A 18 -21.53 3.89 -15.59
N PRO A 19 -22.40 3.84 -14.56
CA PRO A 19 -21.93 3.82 -13.18
C PRO A 19 -21.07 2.55 -13.03
N LEU A 20 -19.88 2.70 -12.42
CA LEU A 20 -19.14 1.55 -11.91
C LEU A 20 -20.12 0.77 -11.03
N SER A 21 -20.44 -0.45 -11.45
CA SER A 21 -21.14 -1.40 -10.59
C SER A 21 -20.32 -1.55 -9.32
N VAL A 22 -20.90 -1.16 -8.18
CA VAL A 22 -20.38 -1.50 -6.86
C VAL A 22 -20.39 -3.02 -6.80
N VAL A 23 -19.24 -3.64 -7.03
CA VAL A 23 -19.06 -5.05 -6.73
C VAL A 23 -19.27 -5.16 -5.22
N GLY A 24 -20.37 -5.77 -4.81
CA GLY A 24 -20.64 -6.00 -3.39
C GLY A 24 -19.48 -6.78 -2.78
N ILE A 25 -19.12 -6.45 -1.54
CA ILE A 25 -18.17 -7.24 -0.76
C ILE A 25 -18.72 -8.68 -0.70
N PRO A 26 -17.96 -9.71 -1.13
CA PRO A 26 -18.45 -11.08 -1.11
C PRO A 26 -18.73 -11.53 0.33
N GLU A 27 -19.62 -12.50 0.53
CA GLU A 27 -19.98 -13.01 1.86
C GLU A 27 -18.79 -13.69 2.57
N ALA A 28 -17.83 -14.22 1.81
CA ALA A 28 -16.59 -14.76 2.33
C ALA A 28 -15.49 -14.52 1.32
N HIS A 29 -14.28 -14.19 1.80
CA HIS A 29 -13.09 -14.07 0.97
C HIS A 29 -11.87 -14.55 1.74
N ARG A 30 -10.95 -15.19 1.02
CA ARG A 30 -9.65 -15.58 1.55
C ARG A 30 -8.58 -15.25 0.52
N ILE A 31 -7.68 -14.36 0.90
CA ILE A 31 -6.53 -13.99 0.07
C ILE A 31 -5.64 -15.23 -0.05
N LYS A 32 -5.33 -15.61 -1.29
CA LYS A 32 -4.45 -16.74 -1.57
C LYS A 32 -3.00 -16.28 -1.60
N ASN A 33 -2.09 -17.17 -1.19
CA ASN A 33 -0.64 -17.01 -1.35
C ASN A 33 -0.01 -15.81 -0.64
N VAL A 34 -0.60 -15.31 0.44
CA VAL A 34 0.12 -14.39 1.35
C VAL A 34 1.31 -15.18 1.93
N PRO A 35 2.57 -14.72 1.74
CA PRO A 35 3.73 -15.44 2.25
C PRO A 35 3.67 -15.47 3.77
N TYR A 36 4.11 -16.58 4.36
CA TYR A 36 4.14 -16.75 5.80
C TYR A 36 5.54 -16.52 6.35
N HIS A 37 5.66 -15.71 7.39
CA HIS A 37 6.90 -15.50 8.13
C HIS A 37 6.66 -15.69 9.63
N ARG A 38 7.38 -16.64 10.23
CA ARG A 38 7.47 -16.77 11.68
C ARG A 38 8.41 -15.69 12.22
N GLN A 39 8.07 -15.09 13.36
CA GLN A 39 8.90 -14.08 14.00
C GLN A 39 10.22 -14.69 14.55
N LEU A 40 11.35 -14.05 14.26
CA LEU A 40 12.67 -14.47 14.74
C LEU A 40 12.81 -14.38 16.27
N THR A 41 12.28 -13.34 16.91
CA THR A 41 12.44 -13.07 18.35
C THR A 41 11.09 -13.03 19.06
N GLU A 42 11.06 -12.91 20.38
CA GLU A 42 9.81 -12.80 21.14
C GLU A 42 9.04 -11.50 20.85
N TYR A 43 9.71 -10.50 20.29
CA TYR A 43 9.21 -9.13 20.09
C TYR A 43 9.14 -8.70 18.61
N SER A 44 9.43 -9.60 17.65
CA SER A 44 9.47 -9.28 16.22
C SER A 44 8.19 -9.63 15.44
N CYS A 45 7.05 -9.81 16.14
CA CYS A 45 5.74 -10.06 15.51
C CYS A 45 5.36 -8.98 14.49
N GLY A 46 5.68 -7.71 14.78
CA GLY A 46 5.49 -6.58 13.86
C GLY A 46 6.31 -6.72 12.58
N ALA A 47 7.61 -7.02 12.71
CA ALA A 47 8.49 -7.21 11.56
C ALA A 47 8.08 -8.41 10.70
N ALA A 48 7.62 -9.51 11.31
CA ALA A 48 7.13 -10.68 10.56
C ALA A 48 5.86 -10.33 9.79
N SER A 49 4.89 -9.71 10.47
CA SER A 49 3.62 -9.30 9.86
C SER A 49 3.82 -8.30 8.72
N PHE A 50 4.74 -7.36 8.90
CA PHE A 50 5.17 -6.44 7.85
C PHE A 50 5.78 -7.17 6.66
N GLY A 51 6.69 -8.12 6.90
CA GLY A 51 7.29 -8.94 5.85
C GLY A 51 6.25 -9.72 5.05
N MET A 52 5.23 -10.28 5.71
CA MET A 52 4.13 -10.99 5.03
C MET A 52 3.33 -10.05 4.10
N ALA A 53 2.97 -8.86 4.59
CA ALA A 53 2.22 -7.88 3.78
C ALA A 53 3.05 -7.30 2.63
N MET A 54 4.31 -6.94 2.89
CA MET A 54 5.24 -6.47 1.87
C MET A 54 5.48 -7.54 0.81
N GLY A 55 5.76 -8.78 1.22
CA GLY A 55 6.03 -9.87 0.29
C GLY A 55 4.81 -10.23 -0.55
N HIS A 56 3.60 -10.09 -0.02
CA HIS A 56 2.37 -10.19 -0.81
C HIS A 56 2.27 -9.06 -1.86
N ALA A 57 2.55 -7.82 -1.44
CA ALA A 57 2.44 -6.65 -2.30
C ALA A 57 3.52 -6.59 -3.40
N THR A 58 4.74 -7.06 -3.12
CA THR A 58 5.88 -6.95 -4.02
C THR A 58 6.25 -8.26 -4.70
N GLY A 59 5.84 -9.39 -4.15
CA GLY A 59 6.33 -10.73 -4.52
C GLY A 59 7.77 -11.00 -4.08
N GLU A 60 8.32 -10.22 -3.15
CA GLU A 60 9.71 -10.34 -2.68
C GLU A 60 9.80 -10.65 -1.19
N GLU A 61 10.78 -11.46 -0.82
CA GLU A 61 11.10 -11.75 0.57
C GLU A 61 12.13 -10.74 1.09
N LEU A 62 11.80 -10.07 2.19
CA LEU A 62 12.69 -9.13 2.87
C LEU A 62 13.30 -9.81 4.11
N ASP A 63 14.58 -9.58 4.40
CA ASP A 63 15.20 -10.08 5.63
C ASP A 63 14.51 -9.44 6.85
N GLN A 64 13.95 -10.27 7.74
CA GLN A 64 13.26 -9.78 8.92
C GLN A 64 14.16 -8.92 9.81
N ARG A 65 15.48 -9.16 9.85
CA ARG A 65 16.42 -8.32 10.60
C ARG A 65 16.53 -6.91 10.03
N ALA A 66 16.54 -6.79 8.71
CA ALA A 66 16.48 -5.52 8.01
C ALA A 66 15.15 -4.79 8.30
N ILE A 67 14.04 -5.54 8.29
CA ILE A 67 12.72 -5.00 8.63
C ILE A 67 12.71 -4.44 10.06
N MET A 68 13.26 -5.18 11.02
CA MET A 68 13.30 -4.74 12.42
C MET A 68 13.99 -3.38 12.57
N ASP A 69 15.07 -3.13 11.83
CA ASP A 69 15.75 -1.84 11.90
C ASP A 69 15.04 -0.72 11.14
N VAL A 70 14.35 -1.02 10.03
CA VAL A 70 13.50 -0.01 9.37
C VAL A 70 12.31 0.38 10.26
N LEU A 71 11.68 -0.60 10.92
CA LEU A 71 10.50 -0.39 11.76
C LEU A 71 10.83 0.04 13.19
N ARG A 72 12.11 0.27 13.51
CA ARG A 72 12.60 0.60 14.87
C ARG A 72 12.10 -0.43 15.91
N THR A 73 12.01 -1.69 15.53
CA THR A 73 11.63 -2.79 16.43
C THR A 73 12.68 -2.99 17.52
N SER A 74 12.27 -3.23 18.75
CA SER A 74 13.19 -3.51 19.86
C SER A 74 12.59 -4.47 20.88
N GLU A 75 13.45 -5.10 21.68
CA GLU A 75 13.02 -6.04 22.73
C GLU A 75 12.07 -5.41 23.75
N ALA A 76 12.33 -4.16 24.16
CA ALA A 76 11.54 -3.53 25.22
C ALA A 76 10.13 -3.09 24.78
N LEU A 77 9.88 -2.98 23.47
CA LEU A 77 8.69 -2.27 22.95
C LEU A 77 7.99 -2.99 21.80
N GLY A 78 8.61 -4.00 21.20
CA GLY A 78 8.17 -4.54 19.93
C GLY A 78 8.26 -3.47 18.83
N THR A 79 7.20 -3.34 18.03
CA THR A 79 7.12 -2.41 16.89
C THR A 79 5.99 -1.42 17.08
N PHE A 80 6.27 -0.14 16.95
CA PHE A 80 5.23 0.88 17.04
C PHE A 80 4.46 0.97 15.71
N SER A 81 3.15 1.10 15.78
CA SER A 81 2.26 1.03 14.60
C SER A 81 2.47 2.15 13.59
N GLY A 82 2.96 3.32 14.02
CA GLY A 82 3.38 4.38 13.10
C GLY A 82 4.54 3.95 12.21
N ASP A 83 5.46 3.15 12.74
CA ASP A 83 6.58 2.58 11.99
C ASP A 83 6.11 1.60 10.93
N MET A 84 5.01 0.87 11.16
CA MET A 84 4.42 -0.04 10.18
C MET A 84 4.09 0.66 8.86
N VAL A 85 3.46 1.83 8.95
CA VAL A 85 3.11 2.66 7.79
C VAL A 85 4.36 3.24 7.15
N ARG A 86 5.28 3.76 7.97
CA ARG A 86 6.54 4.33 7.49
C ARG A 86 7.40 3.28 6.77
N GLY A 87 7.41 2.03 7.22
CA GLY A 87 8.18 0.96 6.61
C GLY A 87 7.75 0.71 5.16
N GLY A 88 6.44 0.72 4.88
CA GLY A 88 5.92 0.55 3.52
C GLY A 88 6.35 1.70 2.59
N GLN A 89 6.52 2.90 3.15
CA GLN A 89 6.95 4.11 2.46
C GLN A 89 8.47 4.22 2.29
N PHE A 90 9.27 3.36 2.92
CA PHE A 90 10.73 3.45 2.93
C PHE A 90 11.33 3.27 1.53
N SER A 91 12.09 4.28 1.09
CA SER A 91 12.66 4.38 -0.26
C SER A 91 14.16 4.67 -0.24
N HIS A 92 14.79 4.69 -1.43
CA HIS A 92 16.20 5.07 -1.62
C HIS A 92 16.63 6.40 -1.00
N MET A 93 15.66 7.27 -0.64
CA MET A 93 15.90 8.55 0.00
C MET A 93 16.22 8.43 1.50
N SER A 94 16.01 7.25 2.09
CA SER A 94 16.09 7.01 3.53
C SER A 94 16.98 5.82 3.89
N GLY A 95 17.61 5.91 5.06
CA GLY A 95 18.26 4.80 5.75
C GLY A 95 17.50 4.39 7.01
N ALA A 96 17.60 3.12 7.39
CA ALA A 96 17.01 2.59 8.61
C ALA A 96 17.48 3.37 9.85
N GLN A 97 16.58 3.54 10.82
CA GLN A 97 16.85 4.29 12.06
C GLN A 97 16.97 3.37 13.29
N GLY A 98 16.56 2.11 13.15
CA GLY A 98 16.74 1.05 14.12
C GLY A 98 18.20 0.65 14.29
N ARG A 99 18.50 -0.05 15.39
CA ARG A 99 19.87 -0.45 15.76
C ARG A 99 19.94 -1.88 16.32
N GLN A 100 18.92 -2.69 16.09
CA GLN A 100 18.86 -4.06 16.55
C GLN A 100 19.79 -4.96 15.72
N PHE A 101 19.86 -4.74 14.41
CA PHE A 101 20.65 -5.53 13.45
C PHE A 101 21.39 -4.62 12.44
N PRO A 102 22.31 -3.76 12.91
CA PRO A 102 22.88 -2.69 12.10
C PRO A 102 23.65 -3.18 10.85
N GLU A 103 24.14 -4.42 10.86
CA GLU A 103 24.81 -5.03 9.70
C GLU A 103 23.83 -5.42 8.58
N GLN A 104 22.56 -5.62 8.90
CA GLN A 104 21.49 -5.94 7.95
C GLN A 104 20.63 -4.70 7.62
N ALA A 105 20.86 -3.59 8.33
CA ALA A 105 20.06 -2.38 8.20
C ALA A 105 20.29 -1.69 6.84
N PRO A 106 19.24 -1.51 6.01
CA PRO A 106 19.39 -0.84 4.74
C PRO A 106 19.67 0.66 4.91
N THR A 107 20.59 1.19 4.10
CA THR A 107 20.96 2.62 4.13
C THR A 107 20.28 3.46 3.04
N ARG A 108 19.66 2.80 2.05
CA ARG A 108 19.01 3.45 0.89
C ARG A 108 17.83 2.62 0.41
N GLY A 109 16.71 2.64 1.13
CA GLY A 109 15.52 1.88 0.73
C GLY A 109 15.67 0.37 0.87
N TRP A 110 14.62 -0.38 0.55
CA TRP A 110 14.65 -1.84 0.62
C TRP A 110 15.64 -2.43 -0.39
N ASP A 111 16.37 -3.48 0.01
CA ASP A 111 17.20 -4.26 -0.91
C ASP A 111 16.31 -5.20 -1.74
N CYS A 112 15.64 -4.63 -2.74
CA CYS A 112 14.69 -5.30 -3.61
C CYS A 112 15.21 -5.40 -5.04
N LYS A 113 15.07 -6.59 -5.65
CA LYS A 113 15.62 -6.86 -7.00
C LYS A 113 14.71 -6.33 -8.12
N ARG A 114 13.41 -6.19 -7.86
CA ARG A 114 12.37 -5.83 -8.84
C ARG A 114 12.23 -4.33 -9.05
N TRP A 115 12.65 -3.51 -8.08
CA TRP A 115 12.51 -2.05 -8.16
C TRP A 115 13.90 -1.41 -8.29
N PRO A 116 14.39 -1.15 -9.52
CA PRO A 116 15.72 -0.58 -9.73
C PRO A 116 15.92 0.77 -9.04
N ASP A 117 14.83 1.50 -8.80
CA ASP A 117 14.84 2.81 -8.13
C ASP A 117 14.52 2.71 -6.62
N GLN A 118 14.37 1.50 -6.05
CA GLN A 118 14.11 1.24 -4.62
C GLN A 118 13.03 2.18 -4.04
N LEU A 119 11.91 2.30 -4.76
CA LEU A 119 10.78 3.13 -4.36
C LEU A 119 10.05 2.50 -3.17
N GLY A 120 9.53 3.34 -2.29
CA GLY A 120 8.51 2.94 -1.34
C GLY A 120 7.17 2.67 -2.05
N LEU A 121 6.21 2.17 -1.28
CA LEU A 121 4.86 1.87 -1.74
C LEU A 121 3.86 2.83 -1.10
N GLY A 122 2.63 2.83 -1.63
CA GLY A 122 1.51 3.34 -0.86
C GLY A 122 1.36 2.49 0.40
N ALA A 123 1.33 3.12 1.57
CA ALA A 123 1.08 2.45 2.82
C ALA A 123 0.29 3.37 3.73
N PHE A 124 -0.68 2.78 4.42
CA PHE A 124 -1.70 3.53 5.16
C PHE A 124 -2.03 2.80 6.44
N GLY A 125 -2.27 3.57 7.50
CA GLY A 125 -2.76 3.07 8.79
C GLY A 125 -4.08 3.73 9.13
N HIS A 126 -5.00 2.96 9.70
CA HIS A 126 -6.31 3.44 10.12
C HIS A 126 -6.65 2.91 11.51
N ARG A 127 -7.41 3.70 12.29
CA ARG A 127 -7.83 3.38 13.66
C ARG A 127 -9.21 3.96 13.92
N ARG A 128 -10.00 3.29 14.77
CA ARG A 128 -11.27 3.82 15.26
C ARG A 128 -11.54 3.35 16.69
N MET A 129 -12.33 4.14 17.43
CA MET A 129 -12.74 3.78 18.79
C MET A 129 -13.58 2.50 18.84
N THR A 130 -14.34 2.23 17.78
CA THR A 130 -15.18 1.03 17.64
C THR A 130 -14.59 0.08 16.61
N CYS A 131 -14.87 -1.21 16.76
CA CYS A 131 -14.54 -2.20 15.75
C CYS A 131 -15.15 -1.80 14.40
N TRP A 132 -14.34 -1.86 13.34
CA TRP A 132 -14.72 -1.46 11.97
C TRP A 132 -14.43 -2.61 10.99
N LEU A 133 -14.69 -3.84 11.43
CA LEU A 133 -14.40 -5.04 10.64
C LEU A 133 -15.17 -5.04 9.31
N ASP A 134 -16.41 -4.54 9.28
CA ASP A 134 -17.22 -4.53 8.06
C ASP A 134 -16.61 -3.67 6.96
N GLU A 135 -16.03 -2.52 7.30
CA GLU A 135 -15.28 -1.71 6.34
C GLU A 135 -13.92 -2.34 5.98
N LEU A 136 -13.24 -2.97 6.96
CA LEU A 136 -11.95 -3.63 6.72
C LEU A 136 -12.06 -4.77 5.69
N LYS A 137 -13.19 -5.49 5.64
CA LYS A 137 -13.45 -6.55 4.65
C LYS A 137 -13.31 -6.06 3.21
N ALA A 138 -13.56 -4.78 2.93
CA ALA A 138 -13.42 -4.20 1.59
C ALA A 138 -11.98 -4.27 1.09
N ALA A 139 -10.99 -4.09 1.97
CA ALA A 139 -9.57 -4.25 1.62
C ALA A 139 -9.23 -5.73 1.40
N ILE A 140 -9.70 -6.61 2.29
CA ILE A 140 -9.46 -8.06 2.17
C ILE A 140 -10.05 -8.61 0.86
N ALA A 141 -11.26 -8.18 0.48
CA ALA A 141 -11.93 -8.55 -0.76
C ALA A 141 -11.19 -8.07 -2.04
N GLN A 142 -10.28 -7.11 -1.90
CA GLN A 142 -9.40 -6.63 -2.99
C GLN A 142 -8.04 -7.34 -3.01
N ASP A 143 -7.91 -8.46 -2.28
CA ASP A 143 -6.66 -9.20 -2.12
C ASP A 143 -5.53 -8.38 -1.46
N ILE A 144 -5.89 -7.44 -0.58
CA ILE A 144 -4.95 -6.64 0.20
C ILE A 144 -4.96 -7.14 1.66
N PRO A 145 -3.92 -7.84 2.13
CA PRO A 145 -3.86 -8.28 3.52
C PRO A 145 -3.67 -7.08 4.46
N ALA A 146 -4.24 -7.16 5.66
CA ALA A 146 -4.16 -6.10 6.64
C ALA A 146 -3.34 -6.53 7.86
N ILE A 147 -2.35 -5.71 8.24
CA ILE A 147 -1.56 -5.89 9.45
C ILE A 147 -2.35 -5.34 10.64
N ILE A 148 -2.66 -6.17 11.61
CA ILE A 148 -3.54 -5.89 12.74
C ILE A 148 -2.71 -5.85 14.02
N LEU A 149 -2.89 -4.82 14.84
CA LEU A 149 -2.37 -4.78 16.21
C LEU A 149 -3.49 -5.12 17.19
N MET A 150 -3.32 -6.17 17.98
CA MET A 150 -4.35 -6.67 18.91
C MET A 150 -3.72 -7.27 20.17
N GLU A 151 -4.52 -7.60 21.18
CA GLU A 151 -4.05 -8.29 22.38
C GLU A 151 -3.60 -9.74 22.08
N LEU A 152 -2.54 -10.19 22.78
CA LEU A 152 -2.09 -11.58 22.77
C LEU A 152 -2.95 -12.44 23.71
N GLY A 153 -4.20 -12.69 23.31
CA GLY A 153 -5.10 -13.59 24.04
C GLY A 153 -5.27 -13.22 25.51
N ASP A 154 -4.92 -14.15 26.42
CA ASP A 154 -5.16 -14.03 27.86
C ASP A 154 -4.09 -13.21 28.61
N VAL A 155 -3.10 -12.62 27.93
CA VAL A 155 -2.08 -11.76 28.56
C VAL A 155 -2.52 -10.30 28.44
N PRO A 156 -3.13 -9.70 29.49
CA PRO A 156 -3.63 -8.34 29.40
C PRO A 156 -2.46 -7.39 29.15
N PHE A 157 -2.68 -6.41 28.27
CA PHE A 157 -1.72 -5.36 27.93
C PHE A 157 -0.49 -5.78 27.10
N ASP A 158 -0.43 -7.01 26.59
CA ASP A 158 0.61 -7.41 25.64
C ASP A 158 0.10 -7.33 24.19
N GLY A 159 0.75 -6.47 23.40
CA GLY A 159 0.36 -6.17 22.03
C GLY A 159 1.03 -7.12 21.03
N HIS A 160 0.24 -7.71 20.13
CA HIS A 160 0.71 -8.65 19.13
C HIS A 160 0.23 -8.27 17.74
N TYR A 161 1.14 -8.35 16.77
CA TYR A 161 0.80 -8.16 15.36
C TYR A 161 0.45 -9.49 14.70
N ARG A 162 -0.63 -9.47 13.92
CA ARG A 162 -1.04 -10.55 13.03
C ARG A 162 -1.41 -9.99 11.66
N VAL A 163 -1.57 -10.85 10.66
CA VAL A 163 -2.04 -10.43 9.34
C VAL A 163 -3.41 -11.03 9.05
N LEU A 164 -4.43 -10.18 8.93
CA LEU A 164 -5.77 -10.58 8.50
C LEU A 164 -5.74 -10.90 6.99
N VAL A 165 -6.17 -12.12 6.66
CA VAL A 165 -6.12 -12.65 5.29
C VAL A 165 -7.45 -13.20 4.80
N GLY A 166 -8.47 -13.28 5.66
CA GLY A 166 -9.79 -13.73 5.24
C GLY A 166 -10.89 -13.47 6.25
N TYR A 167 -12.10 -13.60 5.77
CA TYR A 167 -13.34 -13.54 6.55
C TYR A 167 -14.40 -14.45 5.92
N ASP A 168 -15.34 -14.90 6.73
CA ASP A 168 -16.53 -15.64 6.30
C ASP A 168 -17.73 -15.21 7.15
N ASP A 169 -18.70 -14.52 6.53
CA ASP A 169 -19.88 -13.98 7.21
C ASP A 169 -20.90 -15.04 7.63
N ARG A 170 -20.88 -16.23 7.00
CA ARG A 170 -21.77 -17.35 7.38
C ARG A 170 -21.38 -17.93 8.72
N SER A 171 -20.08 -18.14 8.91
CA SER A 171 -19.50 -18.63 10.16
C SER A 171 -19.18 -17.51 11.15
N ARG A 172 -19.20 -16.25 10.70
CA ARG A 172 -18.80 -15.04 11.44
C ARG A 172 -17.38 -15.16 12.00
N ARG A 173 -16.44 -15.57 11.15
CA ARG A 173 -15.04 -15.79 11.52
C ARG A 173 -14.09 -15.02 10.61
N VAL A 174 -13.00 -14.57 11.21
CA VAL A 174 -11.83 -14.05 10.49
C VAL A 174 -10.71 -15.07 10.53
N THR A 175 -9.86 -15.06 9.50
CA THR A 175 -8.63 -15.86 9.47
C THR A 175 -7.41 -14.96 9.46
N LEU A 176 -6.48 -15.21 10.38
CA LEU A 176 -5.23 -14.46 10.51
C LEU A 176 -4.02 -15.38 10.40
N LEU A 177 -2.95 -14.85 9.82
CA LEU A 177 -1.62 -15.43 9.95
C LEU A 177 -0.99 -14.91 11.24
N ASP A 178 -0.63 -15.83 12.13
CA ASP A 178 0.03 -15.54 13.41
C ASP A 178 1.54 -15.81 13.27
N PRO A 179 2.40 -14.78 13.41
CA PRO A 179 3.84 -14.96 13.29
C PRO A 179 4.47 -15.70 14.48
N TRP A 180 3.74 -16.00 15.57
CA TRP A 180 4.30 -16.67 16.74
C TRP A 180 4.77 -18.10 16.43
N ASP A 181 3.88 -18.93 15.85
CA ASP A 181 4.06 -20.32 15.36
C ASP A 181 5.07 -21.16 16.18
N ARG A 182 4.82 -21.17 17.49
CA ARG A 182 5.53 -21.96 18.51
C ARG A 182 4.59 -22.20 19.70
N ASP A 183 5.03 -23.04 20.63
CA ASP A 183 4.30 -23.35 21.88
C ASP A 183 2.85 -23.82 21.66
N GLY A 184 2.62 -24.51 20.54
CA GLY A 184 1.30 -25.04 20.17
C GLY A 184 0.37 -24.03 19.48
N VAL A 185 0.77 -22.77 19.33
CA VAL A 185 0.01 -21.80 18.54
C VAL A 185 0.22 -22.08 17.05
N PRO A 186 -0.86 -22.29 16.27
CA PRO A 186 -0.73 -22.53 14.84
C PRO A 186 -0.35 -21.25 14.09
N ARG A 187 0.37 -21.41 12.97
CA ARG A 187 0.62 -20.34 11.97
C ARG A 187 -0.61 -19.57 11.51
N GLU A 188 -1.77 -20.22 11.56
CA GLU A 188 -3.06 -19.69 11.13
C GLU A 188 -4.04 -19.85 12.27
N VAL A 189 -4.64 -18.74 12.67
CA VAL A 189 -5.64 -18.68 13.74
C VAL A 189 -6.95 -18.16 13.18
N GLU A 190 -8.04 -18.64 13.74
CA GLU A 190 -9.37 -18.16 13.41
C GLU A 190 -10.11 -17.69 14.66
N TYR A 191 -10.67 -16.49 14.59
CA TYR A 191 -11.48 -15.92 15.65
C TYR A 191 -12.89 -15.69 15.17
N SER A 192 -13.87 -15.84 16.06
CA SER A 192 -15.18 -15.24 15.81
C SER A 192 -15.04 -13.72 15.72
N TYR A 193 -15.96 -13.06 15.02
CA TYR A 193 -15.94 -11.59 14.92
C TYR A 193 -15.94 -10.90 16.29
N GLU A 194 -16.65 -11.47 17.26
CA GLU A 194 -16.70 -10.95 18.62
C GLU A 194 -15.34 -11.02 19.32
N VAL A 195 -14.68 -12.19 19.29
CA VAL A 195 -13.36 -12.38 19.88
C VAL A 195 -12.33 -11.49 19.16
N PHE A 196 -12.38 -11.44 17.84
CA PHE A 196 -11.50 -10.57 17.05
C PHE A 196 -11.67 -9.11 17.44
N CYS A 197 -12.89 -8.57 17.45
CA CYS A 197 -13.15 -7.17 17.82
C CYS A 197 -12.75 -6.88 19.27
N GLY A 198 -12.92 -7.84 20.19
CA GLY A 198 -12.49 -7.71 21.59
C GLY A 198 -10.97 -7.57 21.72
N LEU A 199 -10.22 -8.47 21.09
CA LEU A 199 -8.75 -8.42 21.10
C LEU A 199 -8.21 -7.21 20.29
N TRP A 200 -8.87 -6.85 19.20
CA TRP A 200 -8.49 -5.73 18.33
C TRP A 200 -8.77 -4.35 18.97
N ALA A 201 -9.59 -4.31 20.02
CA ALA A 201 -9.79 -3.13 20.85
C ALA A 201 -8.55 -2.72 21.69
N TYR A 202 -7.38 -3.33 21.42
CA TYR A 202 -6.09 -2.99 22.01
C TYR A 202 -5.75 -1.51 21.82
N VAL A 203 -5.38 -0.86 22.92
CA VAL A 203 -4.98 0.55 22.96
C VAL A 203 -3.45 0.64 23.03
N GLU A 204 -2.84 1.07 21.93
CA GLU A 204 -1.41 1.34 21.89
C GLU A 204 -1.07 2.62 22.67
N ARG A 205 -0.10 2.50 23.60
CA ARG A 205 0.31 3.58 24.50
C ARG A 205 1.80 3.89 24.33
N LEU A 206 2.11 5.16 24.12
CA LEU A 206 3.43 5.75 24.31
C LEU A 206 3.41 6.63 25.55
N ALA A 207 4.58 6.88 26.15
CA ALA A 207 4.74 7.68 27.36
C ALA A 207 3.95 9.01 27.36
N ASN A 208 3.80 9.65 26.19
CA ASN A 208 3.11 10.93 26.03
C ASN A 208 1.92 10.88 25.05
N ALA A 209 1.48 9.70 24.60
CA ALA A 209 0.39 9.58 23.63
C ALA A 209 -0.38 8.27 23.79
N THR A 210 -1.71 8.36 23.78
CA THR A 210 -2.60 7.20 23.69
C THR A 210 -3.29 7.26 22.33
N TYR A 211 -3.22 6.17 21.58
CA TYR A 211 -3.82 6.09 20.26
C TYR A 211 -5.16 5.36 20.32
N PRO A 212 -6.13 5.71 19.45
CA PRO A 212 -7.38 4.95 19.35
C PRO A 212 -7.09 3.46 19.07
N PRO A 213 -7.96 2.55 19.56
CA PRO A 213 -7.82 1.12 19.32
C PRO A 213 -8.15 0.74 17.86
N ASN A 214 -8.25 -0.57 17.60
CA ASN A 214 -8.62 -1.13 16.30
C ASN A 214 -7.68 -0.66 15.18
N PHE A 215 -6.37 -0.74 15.40
CA PHE A 215 -5.38 -0.37 14.39
C PHE A 215 -5.25 -1.45 13.32
N ALA A 216 -5.35 -1.03 12.07
CA ALA A 216 -4.88 -1.80 10.93
C ALA A 216 -3.95 -0.96 10.06
N ALA A 217 -3.03 -1.62 9.37
CA ALA A 217 -2.26 -1.03 8.29
C ALA A 217 -2.28 -1.92 7.06
N ILE A 218 -2.12 -1.30 5.90
CA ILE A 218 -2.00 -1.98 4.61
C ILE A 218 -0.82 -1.42 3.82
N VAL A 219 -0.33 -2.25 2.91
CA VAL A 219 0.60 -1.86 1.85
C VAL A 219 -0.13 -2.02 0.52
N ALA A 220 -0.21 -0.94 -0.25
CA ALA A 220 -0.97 -0.82 -1.49
C ALA A 220 -0.08 -0.22 -2.59
N PRO A 221 0.54 -1.07 -3.45
CA PRO A 221 1.33 -0.61 -4.58
C PRO A 221 0.53 0.29 -5.52
N TRP A 222 1.21 1.22 -6.18
CA TRP A 222 0.58 2.01 -7.26
C TRP A 222 0.22 1.08 -8.42
N ARG A 223 -0.96 1.30 -9.01
CA ARG A 223 -1.40 0.57 -10.20
C ARG A 223 -1.12 1.42 -11.43
N ILE A 224 -0.34 0.89 -12.36
CA ILE A 224 -0.04 1.55 -13.64
C ILE A 224 -0.54 0.66 -14.76
N GLN A 225 -1.57 1.12 -15.46
CA GLN A 225 -2.15 0.45 -16.62
C GLN A 225 -1.81 1.22 -17.87
N ILE A 226 -1.26 0.54 -18.88
CA ILE A 226 -0.79 1.16 -20.10
C ILE A 226 -1.64 0.66 -21.25
N GLU A 227 -2.21 1.59 -22.00
CA GLU A 227 -2.99 1.35 -23.21
C GLU A 227 -2.33 2.02 -24.41
N GLN A 228 -2.63 1.49 -25.60
CA GLN A 228 -2.17 2.06 -26.85
C GLN A 228 -3.34 2.33 -27.78
N HIS A 229 -3.49 3.58 -28.21
CA HIS A 229 -4.49 3.99 -29.18
C HIS A 229 -3.81 4.31 -30.52
N LYS A 230 -4.29 3.71 -31.61
CA LYS A 230 -3.78 4.00 -32.96
C LYS A 230 -4.40 5.30 -33.48
N GLU A 231 -3.58 6.20 -34.03
CA GLU A 231 -4.02 7.49 -34.60
C GLU A 231 -3.82 7.56 -36.12
N GLY A 232 -3.17 6.56 -36.71
CA GLY A 232 -2.94 6.44 -38.15
C GLY A 232 -2.02 5.28 -38.46
N ASN A 233 -1.51 5.21 -39.70
CA ASN A 233 -0.65 4.09 -40.13
C ASN A 233 0.65 4.01 -39.32
N ASN A 234 1.25 5.15 -38.98
CA ASN A 234 2.56 5.21 -38.31
C ASN A 234 2.53 5.97 -36.96
N LEU A 235 1.36 6.35 -36.45
CA LEU A 235 1.22 7.12 -35.21
C LEU A 235 0.32 6.39 -34.20
N ALA A 236 0.74 6.42 -32.95
CA ALA A 236 -0.06 5.94 -31.83
C ALA A 236 0.17 6.81 -30.59
N THR A 237 -0.80 6.81 -29.69
CA THR A 237 -0.68 7.41 -28.37
C THR A 237 -0.64 6.31 -27.32
N MET A 238 0.42 6.32 -26.51
CA MET A 238 0.53 5.54 -25.30
C MET A 238 -0.13 6.33 -24.17
N VAL A 239 -1.09 5.72 -23.48
CA VAL A 239 -1.76 6.31 -22.31
C VAL A 239 -1.47 5.42 -21.12
N ALA A 240 -0.85 5.98 -20.09
CA ALA A 240 -0.71 5.32 -18.80
C ALA A 240 -1.70 5.93 -17.80
N SER A 241 -2.61 5.11 -17.31
CA SER A 241 -3.46 5.42 -16.15
C SER A 241 -2.70 5.04 -14.88
N ILE A 242 -2.31 6.03 -14.10
CA ILE A 242 -1.49 5.90 -12.90
C ILE A 242 -2.40 6.15 -11.70
N THR A 243 -2.66 5.09 -10.93
CA THR A 243 -3.49 5.11 -9.73
C THR A 243 -2.63 4.99 -8.49
N TYR A 244 -2.71 5.98 -7.61
CA TYR A 244 -2.16 5.87 -6.26
C TYR A 244 -3.15 5.08 -5.40
N THR A 245 -3.00 3.75 -5.41
CA THR A 245 -3.94 2.83 -4.78
C THR A 245 -4.11 3.15 -3.30
N CYS A 246 -5.36 3.36 -2.92
CA CYS A 246 -5.78 3.44 -1.54
C CYS A 246 -7.22 2.92 -1.48
N PRO A 247 -7.50 1.83 -0.76
CA PRO A 247 -8.86 1.37 -0.51
C PRO A 247 -9.46 2.05 0.72
N GLU A 248 -10.76 2.32 0.68
CA GLU A 248 -11.52 2.67 1.88
C GLU A 248 -11.46 1.53 2.92
N PRO A 249 -11.43 1.83 4.23
CA PRO A 249 -11.46 3.15 4.87
C PRO A 249 -10.06 3.74 5.11
N PHE A 250 -9.01 3.19 4.51
CA PHE A 250 -7.64 3.67 4.73
C PHE A 250 -7.35 5.00 4.03
N CYS A 251 -8.24 5.43 3.14
CA CYS A 251 -8.11 6.70 2.46
C CYS A 251 -8.60 7.83 3.35
N PRO A 252 -7.76 8.84 3.60
CA PRO A 252 -8.19 9.98 4.39
C PRO A 252 -9.14 10.83 3.53
N VAL A 253 -10.45 10.62 3.70
CA VAL A 253 -11.46 11.43 2.98
C VAL A 253 -12.06 12.54 3.83
N THR A 254 -11.76 12.64 5.14
CA THR A 254 -12.39 13.68 5.97
C THR A 254 -11.50 14.20 7.09
N ALA A 255 -11.35 15.53 7.11
CA ALA A 255 -10.77 16.27 8.22
C ALA A 255 -11.71 16.16 9.44
N GLY A 256 -11.31 15.46 10.50
CA GLY A 256 -12.10 15.40 11.74
C GLY A 256 -11.62 14.36 12.73
N GLU A 257 -11.25 13.18 12.26
CA GLU A 257 -10.41 12.25 13.01
C GLU A 257 -8.96 12.66 12.74
N LYS A 258 -8.03 12.48 13.69
CA LYS A 258 -6.60 12.78 13.45
C LYS A 258 -6.11 11.88 12.31
N ALA A 259 -6.34 12.32 11.08
CA ALA A 259 -5.91 11.64 9.88
C ALA A 259 -4.42 11.45 10.02
N VAL A 260 -3.97 10.20 9.96
CA VAL A 260 -2.60 9.91 9.54
C VAL A 260 -2.45 10.74 8.26
N ALA A 261 -1.58 11.76 8.32
CA ALA A 261 -1.56 12.88 7.37
C ALA A 261 -1.83 12.37 5.97
N ALA A 262 -2.82 12.95 5.27
CA ALA A 262 -3.12 12.56 3.90
C ALA A 262 -1.80 12.57 3.13
N PHE A 263 -1.28 11.38 2.81
CA PHE A 263 0.03 11.18 2.21
C PHE A 263 -0.05 11.57 0.73
N VAL A 264 -0.45 12.81 0.44
CA VAL A 264 -0.56 13.37 -0.90
C VAL A 264 0.81 13.28 -1.53
N ALA A 265 0.89 12.58 -2.65
CA ALA A 265 2.12 12.49 -3.41
C ALA A 265 2.35 13.82 -4.14
N THR A 266 3.53 14.39 -3.97
CA THR A 266 3.96 15.65 -4.61
C THR A 266 5.03 15.36 -5.64
N ASN A 267 5.28 16.28 -6.57
CA ASN A 267 6.26 16.12 -7.66
C ASN A 267 6.07 14.79 -8.41
N VAL A 268 4.81 14.42 -8.63
CA VAL A 268 4.45 13.15 -9.25
C VAL A 268 4.99 13.15 -10.66
N THR A 269 5.85 12.18 -10.95
CA THR A 269 6.58 12.06 -12.20
C THR A 269 6.22 10.72 -12.85
N ALA A 270 6.05 10.71 -14.17
CA ALA A 270 5.93 9.49 -14.94
C ALA A 270 7.00 9.44 -16.03
N ARG A 271 7.68 8.30 -16.14
CA ARG A 271 8.74 8.04 -17.13
C ARG A 271 8.35 6.84 -17.98
N ILE A 272 8.32 7.02 -19.29
CA ILE A 272 8.12 5.92 -20.24
C ILE A 272 9.46 5.42 -20.77
N THR A 273 9.63 4.11 -20.78
CA THR A 273 10.71 3.40 -21.47
C THR A 273 10.13 2.70 -22.68
N LEU A 274 10.62 3.07 -23.87
CA LEU A 274 10.12 2.61 -25.16
C LEU A 274 11.14 1.68 -25.82
N PRO A 275 10.69 0.65 -26.56
CA PRO A 275 11.58 -0.14 -27.38
C PRO A 275 12.11 0.68 -28.57
N PRO A 276 13.28 0.33 -29.16
CA PRO A 276 13.91 1.10 -30.24
C PRO A 276 13.01 1.35 -31.47
N ASN A 277 12.03 0.48 -31.72
CA ASN A 277 11.11 0.57 -32.86
C ASN A 277 9.80 1.34 -32.57
N LEU A 278 9.70 1.96 -31.39
CA LEU A 278 8.57 2.81 -31.00
C LEU A 278 9.08 4.14 -30.42
N PRO A 279 9.87 4.93 -31.15
CA PRO A 279 10.39 6.20 -30.64
C PRO A 279 9.26 7.19 -30.36
N LEU A 280 9.52 8.14 -29.45
CA LEU A 280 8.66 9.31 -29.29
C LEU A 280 8.57 10.08 -30.60
N SER A 281 7.35 10.45 -30.97
CA SER A 281 7.13 11.35 -32.09
C SER A 281 7.51 12.80 -31.73
N LYS A 282 7.28 13.20 -30.47
CA LYS A 282 7.62 14.51 -29.91
C LYS A 282 7.60 14.48 -28.38
N GLY A 283 8.22 15.48 -27.75
CA GLY A 283 8.16 15.70 -26.30
C GLY A 283 9.25 14.97 -25.53
N SER A 284 8.96 14.67 -24.26
CA SER A 284 9.89 14.08 -23.30
C SER A 284 9.43 12.68 -22.88
N LEU A 285 10.39 11.80 -22.59
CA LEU A 285 10.11 10.49 -21.98
C LEU A 285 9.59 10.63 -20.54
N THR A 286 9.90 11.75 -19.89
CA THR A 286 9.49 12.06 -18.52
C THR A 286 8.49 13.20 -18.50
N LEU A 287 7.39 13.02 -17.78
CA LEU A 287 6.32 14.00 -17.60
C LEU A 287 6.16 14.33 -16.11
N ASP A 288 5.97 15.61 -15.81
CA ASP A 288 5.52 16.09 -14.50
C ASP A 288 3.98 16.08 -14.48
N LEU A 289 3.43 15.42 -13.48
CA LEU A 289 1.99 15.23 -13.24
C LEU A 289 1.52 16.01 -12.01
N GLY A 290 2.39 16.78 -11.36
CA GLY A 290 2.06 17.64 -10.22
C GLY A 290 1.83 16.86 -8.93
N THR A 291 0.58 16.79 -8.47
CA THR A 291 0.22 16.13 -7.21
C THR A 291 -0.83 15.05 -7.44
N LEU A 292 -0.79 14.01 -6.61
CA LEU A 292 -1.75 12.90 -6.68
C LEU A 292 -2.24 12.54 -5.28
N GLN A 293 -3.55 12.65 -5.08
CA GLN A 293 -4.21 12.26 -3.84
C GLN A 293 -4.27 10.71 -3.73
N PRO A 294 -4.19 10.13 -2.53
CA PRO A 294 -4.49 8.72 -2.32
C PRO A 294 -5.87 8.37 -2.90
N GLY A 295 -5.96 7.22 -3.59
CA GLY A 295 -7.18 6.74 -4.24
C GLY A 295 -7.47 7.39 -5.60
N SER A 296 -6.73 8.43 -5.99
CA SER A 296 -6.93 9.13 -7.27
C SER A 296 -6.11 8.52 -8.41
N THR A 297 -6.55 8.81 -9.63
CA THR A 297 -5.89 8.41 -10.88
C THR A 297 -5.57 9.61 -11.75
N VAL A 298 -4.38 9.63 -12.34
CA VAL A 298 -3.95 10.62 -13.34
C VAL A 298 -3.50 9.90 -14.62
N GLN A 299 -3.64 10.57 -15.77
CA GLN A 299 -3.20 10.02 -17.06
C GLN A 299 -1.93 10.72 -17.55
N ALA A 300 -0.93 9.91 -17.92
CA ALA A 300 0.23 10.33 -18.67
C ALA A 300 0.09 9.89 -20.14
N LYS A 301 0.43 10.76 -21.10
CA LYS A 301 0.21 10.52 -22.53
C LYS A 301 1.47 10.82 -23.35
N TRP A 302 1.88 9.87 -24.18
CA TRP A 302 3.01 10.01 -25.09
C TRP A 302 2.60 9.66 -26.51
N GLN A 303 2.92 10.54 -27.46
CA GLN A 303 2.79 10.23 -28.88
C GLN A 303 4.05 9.53 -29.38
N VAL A 304 3.87 8.39 -30.04
CA VAL A 304 4.94 7.54 -30.57
C VAL A 304 4.77 7.27 -32.05
N THR A 305 5.89 7.12 -32.75
CA THR A 305 5.90 6.73 -34.15
C THR A 305 6.12 5.22 -34.24
N ARG A 306 5.20 4.50 -34.89
CA ARG A 306 5.35 3.07 -35.15
C ARG A 306 6.20 2.85 -36.39
N ILE A 307 7.19 1.96 -36.28
CA ILE A 307 7.94 1.44 -37.43
C ILE A 307 7.31 0.10 -37.85
N PRO A 308 6.71 0.00 -39.05
CA PRO A 308 6.11 -1.24 -39.53
C PRO A 308 7.11 -2.42 -39.54
N PHE A 309 6.63 -3.63 -39.24
CA PHE A 309 7.34 -4.93 -39.35
C PHE A 309 8.44 -5.26 -38.33
N ALA A 310 8.67 -4.44 -37.30
CA ALA A 310 9.59 -4.78 -36.21
C ALA A 310 8.86 -5.39 -35.01
N LYS A 311 9.38 -6.50 -34.45
CA LYS A 311 8.95 -6.99 -33.13
C LYS A 311 9.08 -5.85 -32.13
N THR A 312 7.98 -5.44 -31.53
CA THR A 312 7.97 -4.42 -30.48
C THR A 312 8.40 -5.05 -29.17
N GLY A 313 9.38 -4.45 -28.51
CA GLY A 313 9.70 -4.81 -27.13
C GLY A 313 8.60 -4.31 -26.16
N PRO A 314 8.73 -4.63 -24.86
CA PRO A 314 7.80 -4.10 -23.86
C PRO A 314 7.90 -2.59 -23.75
N VAL A 315 6.77 -1.94 -23.51
CA VAL A 315 6.70 -0.55 -23.06
C VAL A 315 6.56 -0.57 -21.55
N VAL A 316 7.45 0.12 -20.84
CA VAL A 316 7.42 0.22 -19.38
C VAL A 316 7.12 1.66 -18.99
N VAL A 317 6.25 1.86 -18.01
CA VAL A 317 6.03 3.18 -17.41
C VAL A 317 6.28 3.07 -15.92
N ASP A 318 7.26 3.84 -15.44
CA ASP A 318 7.51 4.05 -14.02
C ASP A 318 6.80 5.34 -13.60
N ALA A 319 6.13 5.35 -12.45
CA ALA A 319 5.58 6.57 -11.88
C ALA A 319 5.81 6.62 -10.38
N TRP A 320 6.17 7.79 -9.87
CA TRP A 320 6.47 7.99 -8.46
C TRP A 320 6.17 9.44 -8.04
N GLY A 321 6.03 9.66 -6.74
CA GLY A 321 5.96 10.99 -6.14
C GLY A 321 6.59 11.00 -4.76
N LEU A 322 6.78 12.20 -4.23
CA LEU A 322 7.36 12.43 -2.92
C LEU A 322 6.27 12.55 -1.85
N ILE A 323 6.48 11.88 -0.73
CA ILE A 323 5.71 12.06 0.49
C ILE A 323 6.64 12.48 1.62
N SER A 324 6.07 13.16 2.60
CA SER A 324 6.79 13.59 3.80
C SER A 324 5.98 13.25 5.04
N GLY A 325 6.66 12.95 6.13
CA GLY A 325 6.01 12.71 7.40
C GLY A 325 6.95 12.83 8.58
N SER A 326 6.44 12.46 9.75
CA SER A 326 7.22 12.40 10.98
C SER A 326 6.79 11.20 11.81
N LEU A 327 7.75 10.69 12.58
CA LEU A 327 7.49 9.67 13.58
C LEU A 327 7.86 10.22 14.96
N PRO A 328 7.05 9.91 15.99
CA PRO A 328 7.37 10.29 17.34
C PRO A 328 8.60 9.55 17.85
N ALA A 329 9.16 10.06 18.94
CA ALA A 329 10.17 9.35 19.68
C ALA A 329 9.56 8.09 20.30
N VAL A 330 10.30 7.01 20.22
CA VAL A 330 10.00 5.76 20.90
C VAL A 330 10.63 5.86 22.29
N PRO A 331 9.83 5.96 23.38
CA PRO A 331 10.32 6.31 24.70
C PRO A 331 11.18 5.21 25.30
N LYS A 332 12.13 5.61 26.15
CA LYS A 332 13.03 4.69 26.84
C LYS A 332 12.24 3.88 27.88
N LEU A 333 12.01 2.59 27.63
CA LEU A 333 11.59 1.65 28.68
C LEU A 333 12.82 0.91 29.23
N ASN A 334 13.25 1.30 30.42
CA ASN A 334 14.15 0.60 31.35
C ASN A 334 15.54 0.12 30.85
N SER A 335 15.94 0.35 29.60
CA SER A 335 17.29 0.11 29.07
C SER A 335 17.76 1.25 28.14
N SER A 336 19.06 1.52 28.08
CA SER A 336 19.65 2.61 27.27
C SER A 336 19.61 2.38 25.75
N THR A 337 19.29 1.18 25.29
CA THR A 337 19.33 0.79 23.87
C THR A 337 17.97 0.85 23.18
N SER A 338 16.86 0.87 23.92
CA SER A 338 15.48 0.78 23.39
C SER A 338 14.82 2.13 23.14
N HIS A 339 15.63 3.17 22.87
CA HIS A 339 15.13 4.52 22.59
C HIS A 339 15.46 4.93 21.16
N TYR A 340 14.44 5.35 20.43
CA TYR A 340 14.62 5.96 19.12
C TYR A 340 14.11 7.41 19.13
N PRO A 341 14.91 8.38 18.69
CA PRO A 341 14.47 9.77 18.63
C PRO A 341 13.32 9.93 17.63
N ALA A 342 12.55 10.99 17.82
CA ALA A 342 11.61 11.44 16.79
C ALA A 342 12.41 11.87 15.56
N TYR A 343 11.86 11.65 14.37
CA TYR A 343 12.47 12.11 13.14
C TYR A 343 11.42 12.44 12.08
N THR A 344 11.79 13.31 11.15
CA THR A 344 11.04 13.58 9.93
C THR A 344 11.66 12.82 8.77
N TYR A 345 10.88 12.56 7.74
CA TYR A 345 11.34 11.86 6.55
C TYR A 345 10.70 12.43 5.29
N VAL A 346 11.38 12.19 4.17
CA VAL A 346 10.87 12.36 2.81
C VAL A 346 11.23 11.10 2.04
N ASP A 347 10.27 10.51 1.35
CA ASP A 347 10.48 9.30 0.55
C ASP A 347 9.77 9.38 -0.79
N ALA A 348 10.34 8.70 -1.78
CA ALA A 348 9.73 8.50 -3.08
C ALA A 348 8.92 7.20 -3.08
N ILE A 349 7.61 7.31 -3.31
CA ILE A 349 6.71 6.17 -3.42
C ILE A 349 6.18 6.04 -4.85
N GLY A 350 5.98 4.83 -5.35
CA GLY A 350 5.56 4.65 -6.73
C GLY A 350 5.33 3.22 -7.18
N GLY A 351 5.37 3.04 -8.50
CA GLY A 351 5.16 1.77 -9.15
C GLY A 351 5.63 1.75 -10.61
N SER A 352 5.51 0.58 -11.24
CA SER A 352 5.85 0.35 -12.64
C SER A 352 4.76 -0.48 -13.30
N GLY A 353 4.41 -0.14 -14.53
CA GLY A 353 3.51 -0.92 -15.39
C GLY A 353 4.24 -1.36 -16.65
N THR A 354 3.83 -2.48 -17.23
CA THR A 354 4.39 -2.98 -18.49
C THR A 354 3.29 -3.37 -19.47
N LEU A 355 3.40 -2.89 -20.71
CA LEU A 355 2.59 -3.35 -21.84
C LEU A 355 3.48 -4.16 -22.78
N SER A 356 3.12 -5.45 -22.97
CA SER A 356 3.74 -6.28 -24.00
C SER A 356 3.07 -6.02 -25.34
N LEU A 357 3.85 -5.53 -26.30
CA LEU A 357 3.40 -5.32 -27.68
C LEU A 357 3.93 -6.49 -28.51
N PHE A 358 3.04 -7.29 -29.11
CA PHE A 358 3.43 -8.43 -29.95
C PHE A 358 3.58 -8.06 -31.42
#